data_AF-A0A6C0JWH0-F1
#
_entry.id   AF-A0A6C0JWH0-F1
#
_cell.length_a   1.000
_cell.length_b   1.000
_cell.length_c   1.000
_cell.angle_alpha   90.00
_cell.angle_beta   90.00
_cell.angle_gamma   90.00
#
_symmetry.space_group_name_H-M   'P 1'
#
loop_
_entity.id
_entity.type
_entity.pdbx_description
1 polymer ?
#
loop_
_entity_poly.entity_id
_entity_poly.type
_entity_poly.pdbx_seq_one_letter_code
_entity_poly.pdbx_strand_id
1 'polypeptide(L)'
;MDTIINDLYVETKKVFFTKYRSIDANNIILTTVHVMLAVEIIPHLKGPEKKNIVLRVVEKIIADSPLDEQSKKVMDVMQTVTMPVLIDVLVDSTRGGIKLNTLSTWIKRHKCSPCTRPTCVKK
;
A
#
# COMPACT_ATOMS: atom_id res chain seq x y z
N MET A 1 6.91 22.35 5.38
CA MET A 1 6.08 21.26 4.84
C MET A 1 6.41 21.01 3.38
N ASP A 2 6.40 22.02 2.50
CA ASP A 2 6.68 21.81 1.07
C ASP A 2 8.12 21.35 0.77
N THR A 3 9.11 21.72 1.59
CA THR A 3 10.48 21.18 1.50
C THR A 3 10.52 19.67 1.71
N ILE A 4 9.88 19.17 2.78
CA ILE A 4 9.80 17.72 3.08
C ILE A 4 9.11 16.97 1.93
N ILE A 5 8.04 17.55 1.38
CA ILE A 5 7.32 16.97 0.24
C ILE A 5 8.23 16.90 -1.00
N ASN A 6 9.00 17.97 -1.27
CA ASN A 6 9.92 18.00 -2.40
C ASN A 6 11.06 17.00 -2.23
N ASP A 7 11.65 16.89 -1.03
CA ASP A 7 12.74 15.96 -0.75
C ASP A 7 12.27 14.52 -0.90
N LEU A 8 11.13 14.17 -0.30
CA LEU A 8 10.50 12.86 -0.45
C LEU A 8 10.12 12.58 -1.90
N TYR A 9 9.59 13.56 -2.62
CA TYR A 9 9.28 13.43 -4.03
C TYR A 9 10.53 13.12 -4.86
N VAL A 10 11.63 13.85 -4.67
CA VAL A 10 12.88 13.65 -5.41
C VAL A 10 13.44 12.24 -5.17
N GLU A 11 13.50 11.79 -3.92
CA GLU A 11 13.99 10.45 -3.59
C GLU A 11 13.07 9.35 -4.11
N THR A 12 11.76 9.51 -3.94
CA THR A 12 10.78 8.54 -4.42
C THR A 12 10.79 8.47 -5.94
N LYS A 13 10.93 9.60 -6.63
CA LYS A 13 11.04 9.68 -8.09
C LYS A 13 12.23 8.88 -8.60
N LYS A 14 13.41 9.02 -7.97
CA LYS A 14 14.61 8.25 -8.34
C LYS A 14 14.33 6.75 -8.25
N VAL A 15 13.76 6.28 -7.14
CA VAL A 15 13.43 4.85 -6.96
C VAL A 15 12.36 4.40 -7.95
N PHE A 16 11.36 5.25 -8.19
CA PHE A 16 10.25 4.93 -9.06
C PHE A 16 10.69 4.74 -10.52
N PHE A 17 11.38 5.72 -11.10
CA PHE A 17 11.78 5.68 -12.49
C PHE A 17 12.96 4.74 -12.78
N THR A 18 13.76 4.40 -11.76
CA THR A 18 14.81 3.36 -11.91
C THR A 18 14.23 1.94 -11.87
N LYS A 19 13.17 1.72 -11.09
CA LYS A 19 12.62 0.37 -10.85
C LYS A 19 11.42 0.03 -11.73
N TYR A 20 10.62 1.03 -12.10
CA TYR A 20 9.40 0.83 -12.86
C TYR A 20 9.54 1.43 -14.27
N ARG A 21 9.33 0.59 -15.29
CA ARG A 21 9.38 1.00 -16.71
C ARG A 21 8.11 1.70 -17.19
N SER A 22 7.00 1.51 -16.48
CA SER A 22 5.70 2.09 -16.80
C SER A 22 4.95 2.51 -15.54
N ILE A 23 4.08 3.50 -15.70
CA ILE A 23 3.18 3.93 -14.63
C ILE A 23 1.86 3.18 -14.80
N ASP A 24 1.63 2.25 -13.89
CA ASP A 24 0.38 1.51 -13.74
C ASP A 24 -0.13 1.63 -12.30
N ALA A 25 -1.39 1.23 -12.08
CA ALA A 25 -2.04 1.30 -10.78
C ALA A 25 -1.24 0.55 -9.69
N ASN A 26 -0.65 -0.60 -10.04
CA ASN A 26 0.13 -1.42 -9.11
C ASN A 26 1.41 -0.71 -8.66
N ASN A 27 2.15 -0.11 -9.59
CA ASN A 27 3.36 0.62 -9.27
C ASN A 27 3.04 1.85 -8.41
N ILE A 28 1.93 2.54 -8.67
CA ILE A 28 1.48 3.67 -7.81
C ILE A 28 1.14 3.19 -6.40
N ILE A 29 0.45 2.06 -6.24
CA ILE A 29 0.15 1.50 -4.90
C ILE A 29 1.45 1.15 -4.17
N LEU A 30 2.38 0.44 -4.82
CA LEU A 30 3.69 0.10 -4.24
C LEU A 30 4.51 1.34 -3.85
N THR A 31 4.39 2.40 -4.64
CA THR A 31 5.05 3.68 -4.38
C THR A 31 4.42 4.37 -3.19
N THR A 32 3.10 4.37 -3.09
CA THR A 32 2.36 4.90 -1.95
C THR A 32 2.83 4.22 -0.66
N VAL A 33 2.97 2.89 -0.66
CA VAL A 33 3.51 2.15 0.50
C VAL A 33 4.94 2.58 0.84
N HIS A 34 5.82 2.73 -0.15
CA HIS A 34 7.18 3.22 0.09
C HIS A 34 7.19 4.63 0.69
N VAL A 35 6.37 5.55 0.19
CA VAL A 35 6.27 6.90 0.74
C VAL A 35 5.71 6.87 2.16
N MET A 36 4.71 6.02 2.45
CA MET A 36 4.21 5.84 3.81
C MET A 36 5.32 5.41 4.78
N LEU A 37 6.16 4.43 4.38
CA LEU A 37 7.30 3.99 5.18
C LEU A 37 8.34 5.10 5.38
N ALA A 38 8.62 5.87 4.32
CA ALA A 38 9.57 6.98 4.35
C ALA A 38 9.08 8.18 5.18
N VAL A 39 7.77 8.37 5.30
CA VAL A 39 7.18 9.43 6.14
C VAL A 39 7.11 8.98 7.60
N GLU A 40 7.06 7.67 7.86
CA GLU A 40 6.93 7.15 9.22
C GLU A 40 8.15 7.45 10.10
N ILE A 41 9.34 7.47 9.51
CA ILE A 41 10.61 7.78 10.20
C ILE A 41 10.71 9.24 10.65
N ILE A 42 9.81 10.14 10.22
CA ILE A 42 9.82 11.55 10.60
C ILE A 42 9.06 11.71 11.93
N PRO A 43 9.75 11.94 13.06
CA PRO A 43 9.17 11.82 14.39
C PRO A 43 8.23 12.98 14.76
N HIS A 44 8.32 14.12 14.06
CA HIS A 44 7.57 15.34 14.41
C HIS A 44 6.20 15.45 13.74
N LEU A 45 5.86 14.53 12.82
CA LEU A 45 4.62 14.58 12.06
C LEU A 45 3.53 13.71 12.68
N LYS A 46 2.32 14.23 12.77
CA LYS A 46 1.14 13.47 13.22
C LYS A 46 0.55 12.65 12.08
N GLY A 47 -0.20 11.59 12.41
CA GLY A 47 -0.83 10.69 11.43
C GLY A 47 -1.56 11.40 10.26
N PRO A 48 -2.44 12.40 10.52
CA PRO A 48 -3.10 13.15 9.45
C PRO A 48 -2.14 13.94 8.55
N GLU A 49 -1.08 14.52 9.12
CA GLU A 49 -0.07 15.27 8.37
C GLU A 49 0.75 14.32 7.49
N LYS A 50 1.13 13.15 8.05
CA LYS A 50 1.82 12.09 7.32
C LYS A 50 0.98 11.60 6.14
N LYS A 51 -0.31 11.34 6.34
CA LYS A 51 -1.25 10.94 5.27
C LYS A 51 -1.32 12.00 4.18
N ASN A 52 -1.44 13.27 4.54
CA ASN A 52 -1.51 14.36 3.58
C ASN A 52 -0.21 14.49 2.75
N ILE A 53 0.96 14.33 3.38
CA ILE A 53 2.25 14.33 2.69
C ILE A 53 2.32 13.19 1.67
N VAL A 54 1.92 11.97 2.06
CA VAL A 54 1.89 10.81 1.15
C VAL A 54 1.04 11.10 -0.08
N LEU A 55 -0.19 11.59 0.12
CA LEU A 55 -1.11 11.91 -0.98
C LEU A 55 -0.52 12.97 -1.92
N ARG A 56 0.05 14.05 -1.39
CA ARG A 56 0.67 15.12 -2.19
C ARG A 56 1.92 14.66 -2.96
N VAL A 57 2.69 13.73 -2.40
CA VAL A 57 3.86 13.16 -3.10
C VAL A 57 3.39 12.28 -4.27
N VAL A 58 2.38 11.43 -4.05
CA VAL A 58 1.81 10.58 -5.11
C VAL A 58 1.18 11.43 -6.21
N GLU A 59 0.45 12.49 -5.85
CA GLU A 59 -0.10 13.48 -6.79
C GLU A 59 0.98 14.05 -7.71
N LYS A 60 2.11 14.50 -7.13
CA LYS A 60 3.24 15.02 -7.90
C LYS A 60 3.85 13.99 -8.85
N ILE A 61 3.91 12.72 -8.44
CA ILE A 61 4.42 11.63 -9.29
C ILE A 61 3.48 11.40 -10.50
N ILE A 62 2.17 11.41 -10.27
CA ILE A 62 1.17 11.26 -11.34
C ILE A 62 1.19 12.49 -12.25
N ALA A 63 1.27 13.70 -11.72
CA ALA A 63 1.34 14.93 -12.51
C ALA A 63 2.55 14.96 -13.45
N ASP A 64 3.74 14.61 -12.93
CA ASP A 64 5.01 14.59 -13.67
C ASP A 64 5.17 13.36 -14.57
N SER A 65 4.21 12.44 -14.57
CA SER A 65 4.24 11.26 -15.41
C SER A 65 4.11 11.59 -16.91
N PRO A 66 4.75 10.82 -17.80
CA PRO A 66 4.54 10.91 -19.25
C PRO A 66 3.25 10.18 -19.69
N LEU A 67 2.21 10.15 -18.85
CA LEU A 67 0.90 9.59 -19.21
C LEU A 67 0.13 10.55 -20.12
N ASP A 68 -0.72 9.99 -20.99
CA ASP A 68 -1.70 10.78 -21.72
C ASP A 68 -2.78 11.36 -20.78
N GLU A 69 -3.51 12.38 -21.24
CA GLU A 69 -4.49 13.09 -20.43
C GLU A 69 -5.63 12.20 -19.90
N GLN A 70 -6.05 11.20 -20.68
CA GLN A 70 -7.10 10.28 -20.28
C GLN A 70 -6.61 9.36 -19.17
N SER A 71 -5.41 8.79 -19.32
CA SER A 71 -4.76 7.99 -18.29
C SER A 71 -4.51 8.80 -17.01
N LYS A 72 -4.11 10.06 -17.12
CA LYS A 72 -3.96 10.96 -15.96
C LYS A 72 -5.28 11.16 -15.22
N LYS A 73 -6.39 11.38 -15.93
CA LYS A 73 -7.72 11.52 -15.31
C LYS A 73 -8.14 10.27 -14.54
N VAL A 74 -7.87 9.07 -15.10
CA VAL A 74 -8.16 7.82 -14.40
C VAL A 74 -7.32 7.68 -13.13
N MET A 75 -6.02 8.02 -13.21
CA MET A 75 -5.13 7.98 -12.05
C MET A 75 -5.51 9.02 -10.99
N ASP A 76 -5.98 10.19 -11.40
CA ASP A 76 -6.44 11.25 -10.49
C ASP A 76 -7.71 10.83 -9.72
N VAL A 77 -8.66 10.16 -10.39
CA VAL A 77 -9.83 9.57 -9.73
C VAL A 77 -9.40 8.47 -8.75
N MET A 78 -8.47 7.60 -9.15
CA MET A 78 -7.91 6.57 -8.28
C MET A 78 -7.22 7.18 -7.06
N GLN A 79 -6.47 8.27 -7.25
CA GLN A 79 -5.80 8.99 -6.18
C GLN A 79 -6.81 9.62 -5.22
N THR A 80 -7.86 10.27 -5.73
CA THR A 80 -8.81 11.01 -4.90
C THR A 80 -9.71 10.09 -4.08
N VAL A 81 -10.12 8.96 -4.66
CA VAL A 81 -11.10 8.05 -4.03
C VAL A 81 -10.43 6.87 -3.34
N THR A 82 -9.49 6.19 -4.03
CA THR A 82 -8.96 4.90 -3.58
C THR A 82 -7.78 5.05 -2.63
N MET A 83 -6.85 5.97 -2.90
CA MET A 83 -5.62 6.09 -2.09
C MET A 83 -5.86 6.45 -0.62
N PRO A 84 -6.77 7.39 -0.26
CA PRO A 84 -7.02 7.71 1.14
C PRO A 84 -7.53 6.49 1.92
N VAL A 85 -8.41 5.69 1.30
CA VAL A 85 -8.97 4.47 1.90
C VAL A 85 -7.88 3.41 2.04
N LEU A 86 -7.06 3.22 1.02
CA LEU A 86 -5.96 2.25 1.04
C LEU A 86 -4.95 2.59 2.15
N ILE A 87 -4.60 3.86 2.32
CA ILE A 87 -3.73 4.31 3.40
C ILE A 87 -4.36 3.99 4.76
N ASP A 88 -5.64 4.27 4.95
CA ASP A 88 -6.33 3.97 6.22
C ASP A 88 -6.36 2.46 6.51
N VAL A 89 -6.68 1.64 5.51
CA VAL A 89 -6.67 0.17 5.63
C VAL A 89 -5.28 -0.35 5.99
N LEU A 90 -4.22 0.19 5.38
CA LEU A 90 -2.85 -0.19 5.71
C LEU A 90 -2.47 0.21 7.13
N VAL A 91 -2.84 1.42 7.56
CA VAL A 91 -2.63 1.89 8.94
C VAL A 91 -3.40 1.04 9.95
N ASP A 92 -4.65 0.68 9.65
CA ASP A 92 -5.45 -0.19 10.49
C ASP A 92 -4.88 -1.62 10.53
N SER A 93 -4.33 -2.10 9.41
CA SER A 93 -3.65 -3.39 9.35
C SER A 93 -2.39 -3.42 10.23
N THR A 94 -1.56 -2.38 10.17
CA THR A 94 -0.31 -2.33 10.96
C THR A 94 -0.59 -2.18 12.45
N ARG A 95 -1.71 -1.56 12.82
CA ARG A 95 -2.19 -1.47 14.21
C ARG A 95 -2.86 -2.76 14.72
N GLY A 96 -2.92 -3.82 13.91
CA GLY A 96 -3.56 -5.08 14.27
C GLY A 96 -5.09 -5.03 14.22
N GLY A 97 -5.68 -4.00 13.60
CA GLY A 97 -7.12 -3.84 13.40
C GLY A 97 -7.71 -4.82 12.40
N ILE A 98 -6.91 -5.30 11.43
CA ILE A 98 -7.32 -6.39 10.53
C ILE A 98 -7.09 -7.73 11.24
N LYS A 99 -8.13 -8.24 11.90
CA LYS A 99 -8.18 -9.62 12.38
C LYS A 99 -8.26 -10.59 11.19
N LEU A 100 -7.13 -10.91 10.55
CA LEU A 100 -7.00 -11.99 9.56
C LEU A 100 -7.26 -13.40 10.15
N ASN A 101 -7.69 -13.48 11.41
CA ASN A 101 -7.85 -14.73 12.14
C ASN A 101 -9.07 -15.56 11.67
N THR A 102 -9.91 -15.03 10.80
CA THR A 102 -11.10 -15.71 10.24
C THR A 102 -10.84 -16.53 8.97
N LEU A 103 -9.71 -16.36 8.27
CA LEU A 103 -9.33 -17.27 7.18
C LEU A 103 -8.80 -18.62 7.70
N SER A 104 -8.21 -18.61 8.90
CA SER A 104 -7.68 -19.83 9.53
C SER A 104 -8.80 -20.84 9.88
N THR A 105 -10.00 -20.36 10.20
CA THR A 105 -11.15 -21.23 10.52
C THR A 105 -11.78 -21.82 9.26
N TRP A 106 -11.77 -21.12 8.13
CA TRP A 106 -12.27 -21.64 6.85
C TRP A 106 -11.33 -22.72 6.28
N ILE A 107 -10.01 -22.48 6.29
CA ILE A 107 -9.00 -23.48 5.86
C ILE A 107 -8.99 -24.71 6.77
N LYS A 108 -9.18 -24.52 8.09
CA LYS A 108 -9.36 -25.65 9.03
C LYS A 108 -10.66 -26.42 8.80
N ARG A 109 -11.71 -25.79 8.25
CA ARG A 109 -12.99 -26.43 7.91
C ARG A 109 -12.94 -27.30 6.65
N HIS A 110 -11.96 -27.11 5.78
CA HIS A 110 -11.88 -27.78 4.48
C HIS A 110 -10.62 -28.64 4.27
N LYS A 111 -9.85 -28.92 5.33
CA LYS A 111 -8.69 -29.83 5.28
C LYS A 111 -8.80 -31.14 6.07
N CYS A 112 -9.95 -31.46 6.65
CA CYS A 112 -10.16 -32.78 7.27
C CYS A 112 -11.62 -33.25 7.09
N SER A 113 -11.85 -34.02 6.03
CA SER A 113 -12.87 -35.08 6.01
C SER A 113 -12.17 -36.41 5.69
N PRO A 114 -12.72 -37.54 6.15
CA PRO A 114 -11.96 -38.59 6.82
C PRO A 114 -11.32 -39.56 5.84
N CYS A 115 -9.99 -39.54 5.74
CA CYS A 115 -9.28 -40.67 5.16
C CYS A 115 -9.21 -41.79 6.21
N THR A 116 -10.13 -42.74 6.03
CA THR A 116 -10.12 -44.10 6.57
C THR A 116 -8.81 -44.83 6.29
N ARG A 117 -8.02 -45.14 7.32
CA ARG A 117 -7.52 -46.49 7.68
C ARG A 117 -6.38 -46.43 8.72
N PRO A 118 -6.18 -47.52 9.50
CA PRO A 118 -5.70 -47.44 10.87
C PRO A 118 -4.29 -48.03 11.02
N THR A 119 -3.29 -47.20 11.29
CA THR A 119 -2.02 -47.65 11.89
C THR A 119 -1.32 -46.49 12.61
N CYS A 120 -1.96 -45.93 13.63
CA CYS A 120 -1.21 -45.32 14.75
C CYS A 120 -1.26 -46.31 15.91
N VAL A 121 -0.31 -47.24 15.93
CA VAL A 121 -0.05 -48.10 17.09
C VAL A 121 0.53 -47.22 18.19
N LYS A 122 -0.20 -47.09 19.30
CA LYS A 122 0.37 -46.67 20.58
C LYS A 122 0.82 -47.92 21.33
N LYS A 123 2.13 -48.11 21.42
CA LYS A 123 2.80 -48.63 22.63
C LYS A 123 4.25 -48.17 22.62
#